data_AF-A0A7X7IDQ5-F1
#
_entry.id   AF-A0A7X7IDQ5-F1
#
_cell.length_a   1.000
_cell.length_b   1.000
_cell.length_c   1.000
_cell.angle_alpha   90.00
_cell.angle_beta   90.00
_cell.angle_gamma   90.00
#
_symmetry.space_group_name_H-M   'P 1'
#
loop_
_entity.id
_entity.type
_entity.pdbx_description
1 polymer ?
#
loop_
_entity_poly.entity_id
_entity_poly.type
_entity_poly.pdbx_seq_one_letter_code
_entity_poly.pdbx_strand_id
1 'polypeptide(L)' 'MKLGTTDIEVSPIALGTWAMGGGDSWGESDPALAIQTVHRALELGINFIDTA' A
#
# COMPACT_ATOMS: atom_id res chain seq x y z
N MET A 1 -3.97 -9.91 12.08
CA MET A 1 -2.82 -10.26 12.92
C MET A 1 -2.38 -9.01 13.66
N LYS A 2 -2.04 -9.10 14.94
CA LYS A 2 -1.69 -7.94 15.75
C LYS A 2 -0.33 -7.36 15.33
N LEU A 3 -0.26 -6.04 15.12
CA LEU A 3 0.98 -5.34 14.77
C LEU A 3 1.84 -5.12 16.02
N GLY A 4 2.73 -6.07 16.31
CA GLY A 4 3.65 -6.00 17.45
C GLY A 4 2.90 -5.89 18.77
N THR A 5 3.25 -4.89 19.58
CA THR A 5 2.61 -4.61 20.88
C THR A 5 1.40 -3.68 20.78
N THR A 6 1.05 -3.19 19.59
CA THR A 6 -0.08 -2.26 19.37
C THR A 6 -1.40 -3.02 19.27
N ASP A 7 -2.53 -2.38 19.54
CA ASP A 7 -3.87 -2.97 19.36
C ASP A 7 -4.40 -2.91 17.91
N ILE A 8 -3.52 -2.73 16.93
CA ILE A 8 -3.88 -2.63 15.51
C ILE A 8 -3.84 -4.03 14.88
N GLU A 9 -4.95 -4.43 14.25
CA GLU A 9 -5.03 -5.67 13.46
C GLU A 9 -4.74 -5.40 11.99
N VAL A 10 -3.70 -6.04 11.46
CA VAL A 10 -3.28 -5.93 10.06
C VAL A 10 -3.46 -7.24 9.28
N SER A 11 -3.58 -7.14 7.96
CA SER A 11 -3.46 -8.25 7.03
C SER A 11 -2.02 -8.80 7.02
N PRO A 12 -1.80 -10.09 6.72
CA PRO A 12 -0.45 -10.66 6.66
C PRO A 12 0.36 -10.17 5.45
N ILE A 13 -0.28 -9.50 4.49
CA ILE A 13 0.34 -8.83 3.35
C ILE A 13 0.04 -7.34 3.45
N ALA A 14 1.04 -6.50 3.18
CA ALA A 14 0.92 -5.05 3.12
C ALA A 14 1.16 -4.54 1.69
N LEU A 15 0.58 -3.38 1.36
CA LEU A 15 0.83 -2.68 0.11
C LEU A 15 1.91 -1.60 0.33
N GLY A 16 3.10 -1.79 -0.26
CA GLY A 16 4.11 -0.73 -0.33
C GLY A 16 3.86 0.19 -1.53
N THR A 17 3.99 1.51 -1.33
CA THR A 17 3.61 2.52 -2.34
C THR A 17 4.79 3.21 -3.02
N TRP A 18 6.05 2.81 -2.75
CA TRP A 18 7.22 3.53 -3.27
C TRP A 18 7.25 3.66 -4.80
N ALA A 19 6.87 2.61 -5.55
CA ALA A 19 6.80 2.71 -7.01
C ALA A 19 5.67 3.62 -7.53
N MET A 20 4.67 3.94 -6.70
CA MET A 20 3.52 4.78 -7.08
C MET A 20 3.80 6.28 -6.89
N GLY A 21 4.63 6.64 -5.90
CA GLY A 21 4.92 8.04 -5.55
C GLY A 21 6.41 8.40 -5.52
N GLY A 22 7.31 7.46 -5.76
CA GLY A 22 8.76 7.59 -5.59
C GLY A 22 9.49 8.39 -6.68
N GLY A 23 8.74 9.05 -7.57
CA GLY A 23 9.26 9.85 -8.67
C GLY A 23 10.26 9.09 -9.54
N ASP A 24 11.38 9.74 -9.86
CA ASP A 24 12.40 9.22 -10.78
C ASP A 24 13.08 7.91 -10.32
N SER A 25 12.86 7.47 -9.07
CA SER A 25 13.43 6.21 -8.56
C SER A 25 12.89 4.97 -9.27
N TRP A 26 11.68 5.05 -9.86
CA TRP A 26 10.98 3.93 -10.50
C TRP A 26 10.43 4.26 -11.90
N GLY A 27 10.76 5.44 -12.42
CA GLY A 27 10.25 5.95 -13.69
C GLY A 27 8.90 6.65 -13.56
N GLU A 28 8.23 6.85 -14.70
CA GLU A 28 6.95 7.55 -14.74
C GLU A 28 5.87 6.73 -14.00
N SER A 29 5.15 7.41 -13.10
CA SER A 29 4.01 6.84 -12.38
C SER A 29 2.72 7.37 -12.97
N ASP A 30 1.71 6.51 -13.13
CA ASP A 30 0.35 6.88 -13.50
C ASP A 30 -0.51 7.05 -12.23
N PRO A 31 -0.92 8.28 -11.86
CA PRO A 31 -1.73 8.53 -10.68
C PRO A 31 -3.07 7.77 -10.68
N ALA A 32 -3.71 7.59 -11.84
CA ALA A 32 -4.98 6.90 -11.93
C ALA A 32 -4.81 5.40 -11.67
N LEU A 33 -3.70 4.81 -12.15
CA LEU A 33 -3.35 3.42 -11.87
C LEU A 33 -2.96 3.21 -10.41
N ALA A 34 -2.23 4.15 -9.81
CA ALA A 34 -1.88 4.11 -8.39
C ALA A 34 -3.15 4.08 -7.50
N ILE A 35 -4.11 4.96 -7.77
CA ILE A 35 -5.39 5.01 -7.06
C ILE A 35 -6.15 3.67 -7.21
N GLN A 36 -6.26 3.15 -8.43
CA GLN A 36 -6.90 1.86 -8.69
C GLN A 36 -6.20 0.71 -7.94
N THR A 37 -4.88 0.74 -7.86
CA THR A 37 -4.10 -0.28 -7.15
C THR A 37 -4.39 -0.28 -5.65
N VAL A 38 -4.46 0.91 -5.03
CA VAL A 38 -4.82 1.05 -3.61
C VAL A 38 -6.23 0.52 -3.36
N HIS A 39 -7.21 0.94 -4.16
CA HIS A 39 -8.58 0.43 -4.03
C HIS A 39 -8.65 -1.09 -4.20
N ARG A 40 -7.95 -1.65 -5.18
CA ARG A 40 -7.94 -3.09 -5.41
C ARG A 40 -7.33 -3.86 -4.24
N ALA A 41 -6.28 -3.33 -3.60
CA ALA A 41 -5.70 -3.92 -2.40
C ALA A 41 -6.72 -3.98 -1.25
N LEU A 42 -7.45 -2.89 -1.03
CA LEU A 42 -8.51 -2.82 -0.02
C LEU A 42 -9.64 -3.83 -0.29
N GLU A 43 -10.08 -3.96 -1.55
CA GLU A 43 -11.09 -4.96 -1.97
C GLU A 43 -10.65 -6.40 -1.72
N LEU A 44 -9.33 -6.67 -1.81
CA LEU A 44 -8.73 -7.98 -1.54
C LEU A 44 -8.51 -8.24 -0.04
N GLY A 45 -8.87 -7.29 0.83
CA GLY A 45 -8.75 -7.41 2.28
C GLY A 45 -7.37 -7.02 2.83
N ILE A 46 -6.52 -6.37 2.03
CA ILE A 46 -5.32 -5.72 2.56
C ILE A 46 -5.75 -4.47 3.32
N ASN A 47 -5.32 -4.34 4.57
CA ASN A 47 -5.64 -3.17 5.41
C ASN A 47 -4.38 -2.44 5.92
N PHE A 48 -3.20 -2.85 5.47
CA PHE A 48 -1.94 -2.25 5.84
C PHE A 48 -1.24 -1.69 4.61
N ILE A 49 -1.05 -0.36 4.58
CA ILE A 49 -0.45 0.40 3.49
C ILE A 49 0.80 1.11 4.03
N ASP A 50 1.94 0.87 3.41
CA ASP A 50 3.25 1.43 3.76
C ASP A 50 3.66 2.51 2.75
N THR A 51 4.05 3.69 3.24
CA THR A 51 4.39 4.89 2.45
C THR A 51 5.36 5.79 3.22
N ALA A 52 5.93 6.82 2.57
CA ALA A 52 6.81 7.84 3.17
C ALA A 52 6.52 9.26 2.64
#